data_AF-A0A916I7L3-F1
#
_entry.id   AF-A0A916I7L3-F1
#
_cell.length_a   1.000
_cell.length_b   1.000
_cell.length_c   1.000
_cell.angle_alpha   90.00
_cell.angle_beta   90.00
_cell.angle_gamma   90.00
#
_symmetry.space_group_name_H-M   'P 1'
#
loop_
_entity.id
_entity.type
_entity.pdbx_description
1 polymer ?
#
loop_
_entity_poly.entity_id
_entity_poly.type
_entity_poly.pdbx_seq_one_letter_code
_entity_poly.pdbx_strand_id
1 'polypeptide(L)' 'MSRDLRKYMRDTNVRLIAGAMLLLFIVGDGLIWVIYGPGAAVMGLLCILAALVPVVLILLLLALSDWIVKRANRD' A
#
# COMPACT_ATOMS: atom_id res chain seq x y z
N MET A 1 -31.87 11.96 4.69
CA MET A 1 -30.41 12.15 4.81
C MET A 1 -29.71 10.82 4.50
N SER A 2 -29.59 10.44 3.23
CA SER A 2 -28.89 9.22 2.81
C SER A 2 -27.38 9.47 2.91
N ARG A 3 -26.79 9.20 4.07
CA ARG A 3 -25.34 9.24 4.24
C ARG A 3 -24.76 8.09 3.42
N ASP A 4 -23.98 8.43 2.41
CA ASP A 4 -23.38 7.47 1.49
C ASP A 4 -22.33 6.62 2.23
N LEU A 5 -22.75 5.50 2.81
CA LEU A 5 -21.90 4.58 3.60
C LEU A 5 -20.67 4.13 2.82
N ARG A 6 -20.77 4.08 1.48
CA ARG A 6 -19.71 3.65 0.58
C ARG A 6 -18.52 4.62 0.54
N LYS A 7 -18.76 5.93 0.74
CA LYS A 7 -17.69 6.93 0.86
C LYS A 7 -16.97 6.79 2.20
N TYR A 8 -17.72 6.59 3.30
CA TYR A 8 -17.13 6.42 4.63
C TYR A 8 -16.30 5.14 4.77
N MET A 9 -16.75 4.02 4.20
CA MET A 9 -15.97 2.77 4.21
C MET A 9 -14.64 2.92 3.47
N ARG A 10 -14.61 3.63 2.34
CA ARG A 10 -13.38 3.84 1.56
C ARG A 10 -12.36 4.68 2.33
N ASP A 11 -12.82 5.78 2.92
CA ASP A 11 -11.97 6.67 3.71
C ASP A 11 -11.41 5.97 4.96
N THR A 12 -12.25 5.20 5.65
CA THR A 12 -11.85 4.41 6.81
C THR A 12 -10.83 3.34 6.44
N ASN A 13 -11.04 2.59 5.35
CA ASN A 13 -10.10 1.56 4.89
C ASN A 13 -8.74 2.18 4.52
N VAL A 14 -8.70 3.32 3.83
CA VAL A 14 -7.44 3.99 3.49
C VAL A 14 -6.69 4.39 4.76
N ARG A 15 -7.40 4.96 5.75
CA ARG A 15 -6.80 5.35 7.02
C ARG A 15 -6.31 4.15 7.84
N LEU A 16 -7.04 3.04 7.80
CA LEU A 16 -6.67 1.81 8.49
C LEU A 16 -5.43 1.16 7.85
N ILE A 17 -5.38 1.08 6.52
CA ILE A 17 -4.23 0.57 5.77
C ILE A 17 -3.00 1.46 6.02
N ALA A 18 -3.16 2.78 5.93
CA ALA A 18 -2.08 3.73 6.19
C ALA A 18 -1.56 3.62 7.63
N GLY A 19 -2.47 3.53 8.62
CA GLY A 19 -2.10 3.35 10.02
C GLY A 19 -1.40 2.02 10.29
N ALA A 20 -1.89 0.92 9.71
CA ALA A 20 -1.27 -0.39 9.81
C ALA A 20 0.13 -0.39 9.18
N MET A 21 0.29 0.24 8.01
CA MET A 21 1.58 0.34 7.33
C MET A 21 2.59 1.16 8.14
N LEU A 22 2.17 2.30 8.70
CA LEU A 22 3.02 3.10 9.59
C LEU A 22 3.44 2.33 10.84
N LEU A 23 2.51 1.62 11.50
CA LEU A 23 2.85 0.77 12.65
C LEU A 23 3.82 -0.34 12.26
N LEU A 24 3.62 -0.99 11.12
CA LEU A 24 4.48 -2.07 10.66
C LEU A 24 5.91 -1.57 10.38
N PHE A 25 6.06 -0.43 9.70
CA PHE A 25 7.38 0.17 9.45
C PHE A 25 8.05 0.73 10.69
N ILE A 26 7.32 1.39 11.60
CA ILE A 26 7.92 2.02 12.78
C ILE A 26 8.18 0.98 13.87
N VAL A 27 7.15 0.21 14.24
CA VAL A 27 7.22 -0.75 15.35
C VAL A 27 7.86 -2.05 14.91
N GLY A 28 7.53 -2.56 13.72
CA GLY A 28 8.13 -3.80 13.20
C GLY A 28 9.63 -3.64 12.96
N ASP A 29 10.01 -2.68 12.12
CA ASP A 29 11.41 -2.43 11.78
C ASP A 29 12.20 -1.90 13.00
N GLY A 30 11.58 -1.06 13.83
CA GLY A 30 12.17 -0.58 15.08
C GLY A 30 12.46 -1.72 16.08
N LEU A 31 11.57 -2.71 16.20
CA LEU A 31 11.81 -3.86 17.06
C LEU A 31 12.92 -4.76 16.51
N ILE A 32 12.99 -4.92 15.19
CA ILE A 32 14.08 -5.65 14.52
C ILE A 32 15.42 -4.95 14.78
N TRP A 33 15.45 -3.62 14.70
CA TRP A 33 16.65 -2.82 14.96
C TRP A 33 17.20 -3.01 16.37
N VAL A 34 16.32 -3.06 17.38
CA VAL A 34 16.71 -3.25 18.79
C VAL A 34 17.22 -4.66 19.06
N ILE A 35 16.61 -5.69 18.46
CA ILE A 35 16.94 -7.10 18.77
C ILE A 35 18.06 -7.66 17.90
N TYR A 36 18.02 -7.39 16.59
CA TYR A 36 18.89 -8.02 15.58
C TYR A 36 19.94 -7.05 15.00
N GLY A 37 19.89 -5.78 15.40
CA GLY A 37 20.84 -4.76 14.95
C GLY A 37 20.51 -4.15 13.58
N PRO A 38 21.37 -3.23 13.10
CA PRO A 38 21.06 -2.37 11.96
C PRO A 38 21.00 -3.12 10.61
N GLY A 39 21.80 -4.18 10.43
CA GLY A 39 21.79 -4.96 9.20
C GLY A 39 20.48 -5.71 8.97
N ALA A 40 19.87 -6.22 10.04
CA ALA A 40 18.59 -6.93 9.99
C ALA A 40 17.41 -6.00 9.72
N ALA A 41 17.44 -4.77 10.26
CA ALA A 41 16.43 -3.76 10.00
C ALA A 41 16.36 -3.42 8.50
N VAL A 42 17.51 -3.17 7.86
CA VAL A 42 17.55 -2.90 6.41
C VAL A 42 16.96 -4.05 5.59
N MET A 43 17.24 -5.31 5.96
CA MET A 43 16.66 -6.47 5.28
C MET A 43 15.15 -6.60 5.52
N GLY A 44 14.67 -6.27 6.73
CA GLY A 44 13.24 -6.19 7.04
C GLY A 44 12.53 -5.17 6.15
N LEU A 45 13.10 -3.96 6.05
CA LEU A 45 12.56 -2.87 5.24
C LEU A 45 12.54 -3.23 3.75
N LEU A 46 13.62 -3.84 3.25
CA LEU A 46 13.69 -4.34 1.87
C LEU A 46 12.66 -5.45 1.59
N CYS A 47 12.41 -6.33 2.56
CA CYS A 47 11.41 -7.40 2.43
C CYS A 47 9.99 -6.82 2.31
N ILE A 48 9.65 -5.84 3.15
CA ILE A 48 8.34 -5.18 3.10
C ILE A 48 8.15 -4.42 1.78
N LEU A 49 9.19 -3.73 1.30
CA LEU A 49 9.17 -3.06 -0.01
C LEU A 49 9.02 -4.07 -1.16
N ALA A 50 9.73 -5.20 -1.11
CA ALA A 50 9.61 -6.25 -2.11
C ALA A 50 8.20 -6.85 -2.14
N ALA A 51 7.55 -7.03 -0.99
CA ALA A 51 6.16 -7.47 -0.91
C ALA A 51 5.17 -6.46 -1.52
N LEU A 52 5.51 -5.17 -1.55
CA LEU A 52 4.70 -4.14 -2.20
C LEU A 52 4.77 -4.19 -3.74
N VAL A 53 5.85 -4.74 -4.30
CA VAL A 53 6.07 -4.82 -5.76
C VAL A 53 4.90 -5.45 -6.50
N PRO A 54 4.42 -6.66 -6.17
CA PRO A 54 3.30 -7.27 -6.89
C PRO A 54 2.01 -6.45 -6.79
N VAL A 55 1.75 -5.81 -5.64
CA VAL A 55 0.55 -4.97 -5.44
C VAL A 55 0.60 -3.76 -6.37
N VAL A 56 1.72 -3.05 -6.41
CA VAL A 56 1.92 -1.91 -7.31
C VAL A 56 1.85 -2.34 -8.77
N LEU A 57 2.44 -3.49 -9.12
CA LEU A 57 2.42 -4.01 -10.48
C LEU A 57 0.99 -4.29 -10.96
N ILE A 58 0.15 -4.92 -10.13
CA ILE A 58 -1.27 -5.17 -10.45
C ILE A 58 -2.01 -3.85 -10.66
N LEU A 59 -1.84 -2.86 -9.77
CA LEU A 59 -2.48 -1.56 -9.90
C LEU A 59 -2.03 -0.83 -11.17
N LEU A 60 -0.75 -0.92 -11.53
CA LEU A 60 -0.19 -0.31 -12.72
C LEU A 60 -0.77 -0.96 -13.99
N LEU A 61 -0.87 -2.28 -14.04
CA LEU A 61 -1.51 -3.00 -15.15
C LEU A 61 -2.99 -2.63 -15.30
N LEU A 62 -3.71 -2.49 -14.19
CA LEU A 62 -5.12 -2.11 -14.20
C LEU A 62 -5.30 -0.66 -14.68
N ALA A 63 -4.46 0.26 -14.19
CA ALA A 63 -4.45 1.66 -14.62
C ALA A 63 -4.04 1.81 -16.09
N LEU A 64 -3.08 1.01 -16.56
CA LEU A 64 -2.65 1.00 -17.96
C LEU A 64 -3.78 0.52 -18.87
N SER A 65 -4.50 -0.52 -18.47
CA SER A 65 -5.67 -1.02 -19.19
C SER A 65 -6.76 0.06 -19.29
N ASP A 66 -7.08 0.72 -18.18
CA ASP A 66 -8.05 1.83 -18.15
C ASP A 66 -7.60 2.99 -19.07
N TRP A 67 -6.32 3.35 -19.03
CA TRP A 67 -5.75 4.40 -19.87
C TRP A 67 -5.82 4.06 -21.37
N ILE A 68 -5.52 2.82 -21.75
CA ILE A 68 -5.60 2.34 -23.13
C ILE A 68 -7.06 2.37 -23.60
N VAL A 69 -8.00 1.84 -22.82
CA VAL A 69 -9.43 1.82 -23.17
C VAL A 69 -9.98 3.24 -23.30
N LYS A 70 -9.64 4.13 -22.36
CA LYS A 70 -10.08 5.53 -22.40
C LYS A 70 -9.48 6.31 -23.57
N ARG A 71 -8.29 5.94 -24.03
CA ARG A 71 -7.66 6.51 -25.22
C ARG A 71 -8.26 5.95 -26.51
N ALA A 72 -8.65 4.68 -26.53
CA ALA A 72 -9.28 4.01 -27.67
C ALA A 72 -10.74 4.44 -27.87
N ASN A 73 -11.50 4.66 -26.79
CA ASN A 73 -12.91 5.07 -26.83
C ASN A 73 -13.09 6.60 -26.89
N ARG A 74 -12.13 7.30 -27.49
CA ARG A 74 -12.18 8.75 -27.72
C ARG A 74 -12.71 9.03 -29.13
N ASP A 75 -13.91 8.52 -29.41
CA ASP A 75 -14.76 8.88 -30.54
C ASP A 75 -15.98 9.66 -30.02
#